data_AF-A0A9E4B3N0-F1
#
_entry.id   AF-A0A9E4B3N0-F1
#
_cell.length_a   1.000
_cell.length_b   1.000
_cell.length_c   1.000
_cell.angle_alpha   90.00
_cell.angle_beta   90.00
_cell.angle_gamma   90.00
#
_symmetry.space_group_name_H-M   'P 1'
#
loop_
_entity.id
_entity.type
_entity.pdbx_description
1 polymer ?
#
loop_
_entity_poly.entity_id
_entity_poly.type
_entity_poly.pdbx_seq_one_letter_code
_entity_poly.pdbx_strand_id
1 'polypeptide(L)'
;MSGNSKAFTALVRKHQKGAHALAWRRIGNFHHTEEITQDTFVRVYKHLPKLKDLSQFSGWLYVITNRLCNTWLQDNKSLIGSLEDVPMVEMQRTSYKRYISDQKERKNDIPTPPHMSFTYINSAEC
;
A
#
# COMPACT_ATOMS: atom_id res chain seq x y z
N MET A 1 -6.62 34.71 5.14
CA MET A 1 -6.16 33.48 4.47
C MET A 1 -5.69 32.36 5.43
N SER A 2 -6.04 32.40 6.72
CA SER A 2 -5.51 31.48 7.76
C SER A 2 -6.37 30.24 8.05
N GLY A 3 -7.59 30.16 7.50
CA GLY A 3 -8.53 29.06 7.77
C GLY A 3 -8.14 27.71 7.14
N ASN A 4 -7.60 27.73 5.91
CA ASN A 4 -7.27 26.50 5.17
C ASN A 4 -6.08 25.74 5.76
N SER A 5 -5.10 26.44 6.33
CA SER A 5 -3.91 25.80 6.91
C SER A 5 -4.26 24.97 8.15
N LYS A 6 -5.09 25.50 9.07
CA LYS A 6 -5.50 24.79 10.29
C LYS A 6 -6.36 23.56 9.98
N ALA A 7 -7.32 23.68 9.04
CA ALA A 7 -8.16 22.57 8.62
C ALA A 7 -7.33 21.44 7.97
N PHE A 8 -6.34 21.81 7.15
CA PHE A 8 -5.41 20.85 6.57
C PHE A 8 -4.52 20.18 7.64
N THR A 9 -3.99 20.93 8.60
CA THR A 9 -3.21 20.34 9.70
C THR A 9 -4.00 19.29 10.47
N ALA A 10 -5.28 19.53 10.74
CA ALA A 10 -6.15 18.53 11.40
C ALA A 10 -6.31 17.27 10.54
N LEU A 11 -6.48 17.45 9.23
CA LEU A 11 -6.61 16.36 8.27
C LEU A 11 -5.32 15.52 8.17
N VAL A 12 -4.16 16.18 8.08
CA VAL A 12 -2.85 15.52 8.09
C VAL A 12 -2.68 14.71 9.38
N ARG A 13 -2.89 15.34 10.55
CA ARG A 13 -2.74 14.65 11.85
C ARG A 13 -3.63 13.41 11.96
N LYS A 14 -4.85 13.47 11.42
CA LYS A 14 -5.78 12.32 11.41
C LYS A 14 -5.28 11.17 10.55
N HIS A 15 -4.65 11.45 9.42
CA HIS A 15 -4.34 10.44 8.41
C HIS A 15 -2.85 10.04 8.32
N GLN A 16 -1.95 10.80 8.92
CA GLN A 16 -0.50 10.60 8.85
C GLN A 16 -0.08 9.19 9.31
N LYS A 17 -0.58 8.74 10.47
CA LYS A 17 -0.26 7.39 10.98
C LYS A 17 -0.70 6.28 10.02
N GLY A 18 -1.87 6.43 9.39
CA GLY A 18 -2.39 5.44 8.44
C GLY A 18 -1.60 5.40 7.14
N ALA A 19 -1.24 6.57 6.60
CA ALA A 19 -0.40 6.68 5.40
C ALA A 19 1.01 6.11 5.66
N HIS A 20 1.62 6.45 6.80
CA HIS A 20 2.91 5.92 7.20
C HIS A 20 2.87 4.40 7.37
N ALA A 21 1.85 3.86 8.06
CA ALA A 21 1.70 2.41 8.23
C ALA A 21 1.53 1.68 6.88
N LEU A 22 0.82 2.29 5.93
CA LEU A 22 0.69 1.76 4.57
C LEU A 22 2.03 1.74 3.84
N ALA A 23 2.77 2.86 3.85
CA ALA A 23 4.08 2.95 3.22
C ALA A 23 5.08 1.96 3.87
N TRP A 24 5.09 1.86 5.20
CA TRP A 24 5.91 0.91 5.96
C TRP A 24 5.65 -0.54 5.52
N ARG A 25 4.38 -0.94 5.41
CA ARG A 25 4.01 -2.30 4.95
C ARG A 25 4.48 -2.61 3.54
N ARG A 26 4.70 -1.60 2.70
CA ARG A 26 5.13 -1.76 1.30
C ARG A 26 6.65 -1.76 1.15
N ILE A 27 7.35 -1.01 1.98
CA ILE A 27 8.77 -0.66 1.80
C ILE A 27 9.65 -1.32 2.85
N GLY A 28 9.20 -1.42 4.10
CA GLY A 28 9.94 -2.03 5.21
C GLY A 28 11.17 -1.26 5.69
N ASN A 29 11.49 -0.11 5.09
CA ASN A 29 12.60 0.78 5.47
C ASN A 29 12.07 2.07 6.11
N PHE A 30 12.59 2.43 7.29
CA PHE A 30 12.08 3.54 8.09
C PHE A 30 12.30 4.90 7.42
N HIS A 31 13.51 5.14 6.94
CA HIS A 31 13.88 6.42 6.37
C HIS A 31 13.08 6.73 5.12
N HIS A 32 12.98 5.76 4.19
CA HIS A 32 12.21 5.93 2.97
C HIS A 32 10.70 5.98 3.21
N THR A 33 10.20 5.28 4.23
CA THR A 33 8.80 5.37 4.61
C THR A 33 8.43 6.77 5.06
N GLU A 34 9.27 7.40 5.89
CA GLU A 34 9.04 8.77 6.37
C GLU A 34 9.09 9.76 5.19
N GLU A 35 10.10 9.63 4.33
CA GLU A 35 10.25 10.45 3.12
C GLU A 35 9.00 10.36 2.22
N ILE A 36 8.55 9.16 1.89
CA ILE A 36 7.35 8.96 1.06
C ILE A 36 6.08 9.47 1.74
N THR A 37 5.99 9.33 3.06
CA THR A 37 4.86 9.86 3.82
C THR A 37 4.82 11.38 3.71
N GLN A 38 5.97 12.04 3.89
CA GLN A 38 6.09 13.49 3.73
C GLN A 38 5.73 13.93 2.31
N ASP A 39 6.29 13.26 1.30
CA ASP A 39 6.07 13.54 -0.11
C ASP A 39 4.60 13.38 -0.51
N THR A 40 3.94 12.37 0.07
CA THR A 40 2.50 12.15 -0.07
C THR A 40 1.73 13.38 0.39
N PHE A 41 1.99 13.89 1.60
CA PHE A 41 1.25 15.03 2.13
C PHE A 41 1.54 16.35 1.40
N VAL A 42 2.75 16.52 0.86
CA VAL A 42 3.08 17.65 -0.03
C VAL A 42 2.23 17.59 -1.31
N ARG A 43 2.14 16.43 -1.96
CA ARG A 43 1.31 16.25 -3.18
C ARG A 43 -0.17 16.42 -2.90
N VAL A 44 -0.62 15.87 -1.78
CA VAL A 44 -1.99 16.04 -1.29
C VAL A 44 -2.32 17.51 -1.10
N TYR A 45 -1.46 18.28 -0.42
CA TYR A 45 -1.67 19.71 -0.21
C TYR A 45 -1.79 20.48 -1.52
N LYS A 46 -0.89 20.21 -2.48
CA LYS A 46 -0.88 20.86 -3.80
C LYS A 46 -2.16 20.60 -4.62
N HIS A 47 -2.76 19.43 -4.46
CA HIS A 47 -3.94 19.02 -5.21
C HIS A 47 -5.25 19.09 -4.41
N LEU A 48 -5.18 19.41 -3.11
CA LEU A 48 -6.34 19.57 -2.23
C LEU A 48 -7.40 20.55 -2.77
N PRO A 49 -7.05 21.69 -3.40
CA PRO A 49 -8.05 22.60 -3.96
C PRO A 49 -8.91 21.98 -5.08
N LYS A 50 -8.46 20.86 -5.68
CA LYS A 50 -9.20 20.14 -6.72
C LYS A 50 -10.18 19.12 -6.13
N LEU A 51 -10.06 18.78 -4.86
CA LEU A 51 -10.91 17.84 -4.18
C LEU A 51 -12.24 18.52 -3.81
N LYS A 52 -13.29 18.25 -4.59
CA LYS A 52 -14.62 18.81 -4.36
C LYS A 52 -15.35 18.19 -3.16
N ASP A 53 -14.94 16.99 -2.76
CA ASP A 53 -15.59 16.19 -1.73
C ASP A 53 -14.56 15.60 -0.77
N LEU A 54 -14.62 16.04 0.50
CA LEU A 54 -13.69 15.62 1.55
C LEU A 54 -13.91 14.17 2.00
N SER A 55 -15.07 13.57 1.73
CA SER A 55 -15.32 12.16 2.07
C SER A 55 -14.40 11.21 1.30
N GLN A 56 -13.95 11.63 0.10
CA GLN A 56 -13.06 10.87 -0.77
C GLN A 56 -11.58 11.04 -0.42
N PHE A 57 -11.25 11.90 0.55
CA PHE A 57 -9.87 12.22 0.91
C PHE A 57 -9.05 10.97 1.28
N SER A 58 -9.63 10.04 2.05
CA SER A 58 -8.95 8.82 2.48
C SER A 58 -8.55 7.92 1.31
N GLY A 59 -9.47 7.71 0.36
CA GLY A 59 -9.20 6.94 -0.86
C GLY A 59 -8.16 7.62 -1.73
N TRP A 60 -8.24 8.94 -1.87
CA TRP A 60 -7.29 9.71 -2.65
C TRP A 60 -5.87 9.70 -2.04
N LEU A 61 -5.77 9.84 -0.71
CA LEU A 61 -4.52 9.70 0.03
C LEU A 61 -3.91 8.30 -0.17
N TYR A 62 -4.72 7.25 -0.10
CA TYR A 62 -4.29 5.88 -0.35
C TYR A 62 -3.72 5.70 -1.75
N VAL A 63 -4.39 6.25 -2.77
CA VAL A 63 -3.93 6.18 -4.17
C VAL A 63 -2.57 6.87 -4.34
N ILE A 64 -2.39 8.07 -3.78
CA ILE A 64 -1.12 8.80 -3.88
C ILE A 64 0.00 8.03 -3.17
N THR A 65 -0.25 7.58 -1.93
CA THR A 65 0.73 6.83 -1.14
C THR A 65 1.17 5.56 -1.87
N ASN A 66 0.21 4.80 -2.41
CA ASN A 66 0.50 3.56 -3.14
C ASN A 66 1.27 3.82 -4.44
N ARG A 67 0.96 4.91 -5.17
CA ARG A 67 1.73 5.31 -6.36
C ARG A 67 3.18 5.62 -6.01
N LEU A 68 3.42 6.40 -4.96
CA LEU A 68 4.76 6.72 -4.50
C LEU A 68 5.55 5.48 -4.08
N CYS A 69 4.93 4.57 -3.33
CA CYS A 69 5.55 3.30 -2.96
C CYS A 69 5.90 2.46 -4.20
N ASN A 70 5.03 2.44 -5.22
CA ASN A 70 5.31 1.69 -6.46
C ASN A 70 6.47 2.29 -7.24
N THR A 71 6.55 3.63 -7.33
CA THR A 71 7.68 4.31 -7.96
C THR A 71 8.98 3.95 -7.25
N TRP A 72 9.02 4.09 -5.93
CA TRP A 72 10.20 3.73 -5.14
C TRP A 72 10.61 2.26 -5.32
N LEU A 73 9.64 1.34 -5.30
CA LEU A 73 9.91 -0.09 -5.52
C LEU A 73 10.44 -0.38 -6.94
N GLN A 74 9.96 0.34 -7.95
CA GLN A 74 10.43 0.19 -9.33
C GLN A 74 11.87 0.68 -9.47
N ASP A 75 12.17 1.84 -8.88
CA ASP A 75 13.51 2.42 -8.89
C ASP A 75 14.49 1.54 -8.11
N ASN A 76 14.10 1.05 -6.93
CA ASN A 76 14.93 0.17 -6.11
C ASN A 76 15.13 -1.22 -6.73
N LYS A 77 14.16 -1.75 -7.47
CA LYS A 77 14.34 -2.97 -8.28
C LYS A 77 15.35 -2.77 -9.40
N SER A 78 15.37 -1.60 -10.03
CA SER A 78 16.39 -1.28 -11.03
C SER A 78 17.80 -1.21 -10.44
N LEU A 79 17.93 -0.88 -9.14
CA LEU A 79 19.21 -0.90 -8.42
C LEU A 79 19.67 -2.31 -8.04
N ILE A 80 18.73 -3.24 -7.80
CA ILE A 80 19.00 -4.66 -7.47
C ILE A 80 19.07 -5.53 -8.75
N GLY A 81 19.09 -4.90 -9.93
CA GLY A 81 19.23 -5.58 -11.22
C GLY A 81 20.65 -6.06 -11.53
N SER A 82 21.18 -6.99 -10.73
CA SER A 82 22.22 -7.95 -11.14
C SER A 82 21.83 -9.33 -10.60
N LEU A 83 21.96 -10.34 -11.46
CA LEU A 83 21.29 -11.64 -11.42
C LEU A 83 21.34 -12.34 -10.05
N GLU A 84 20.22 -13.02 -9.73
CA GLU A 84 20.01 -13.93 -8.58
C GLU A 84 19.41 -13.31 -7.30
N ASP A 85 18.28 -12.59 -7.38
CA ASP A 85 17.37 -12.51 -6.23
C ASP A 85 15.95 -12.17 -6.68
N VAL A 86 15.03 -13.13 -6.58
CA VAL A 86 13.59 -12.89 -6.75
C VAL A 86 13.01 -12.68 -5.35
N PRO A 87 12.64 -11.44 -4.94
CA PRO A 87 12.02 -11.23 -3.64
C PRO A 87 10.73 -12.05 -3.55
N MET A 88 10.53 -12.78 -2.46
CA MET A 88 9.39 -13.68 -2.22
C MET A 88 8.00 -13.04 -2.48
N VAL A 89 7.92 -11.72 -2.40
CA VAL A 89 6.72 -10.90 -2.70
C VAL A 89 6.40 -10.86 -4.21
N GLU A 90 7.40 -10.97 -5.09
CA GLU A 90 7.25 -11.06 -6.54
C GLU A 90 6.67 -12.43 -6.95
N MET A 91 7.08 -13.50 -6.26
CA MET A 91 6.62 -14.87 -6.48
C MET A 91 5.11 -15.00 -6.20
N GLN A 92 4.64 -14.41 -5.10
CA GLN A 92 3.20 -14.39 -4.74
C GLN A 92 2.38 -13.53 -5.70
N ARG A 93 2.92 -12.42 -6.19
CA ARG A 93 2.21 -11.53 -7.13
C ARG A 93 2.09 -12.16 -8.51
N THR A 94 3.09 -12.92 -8.92
CA THR A 94 3.10 -13.66 -10.20
C THR A 94 2.14 -14.84 -10.13
N SER A 95 2.14 -15.60 -9.02
CA SER A 95 1.19 -16.70 -8.82
C SER A 95 -0.25 -16.20 -8.72
N TYR A 96 -0.50 -15.11 -7.99
CA TYR A 96 -1.84 -14.53 -7.86
C TYR A 96 -2.33 -13.88 -9.16
N LYS A 97 -1.47 -13.19 -9.91
CA LYS A 97 -1.85 -12.66 -11.25
C LYS A 97 -2.21 -13.79 -12.22
N ARG A 98 -1.46 -14.89 -12.21
CA ARG A 98 -1.72 -16.07 -13.03
C ARG A 98 -3.02 -16.77 -12.61
N TYR A 99 -3.25 -16.88 -11.31
CA TYR A 99 -4.52 -17.37 -10.77
C TYR A 99 -5.71 -16.51 -11.23
N ILE A 100 -5.62 -15.18 -11.14
CA ILE A 100 -6.70 -14.28 -11.54
C ILE A 100 -6.93 -14.27 -13.07
N SER A 101 -5.88 -14.46 -13.89
CA SER A 101 -6.06 -14.65 -15.34
C SER A 101 -6.75 -15.97 -15.67
N ASP A 102 -6.38 -17.05 -14.99
CA ASP A 102 -6.98 -18.38 -15.19
C ASP A 102 -8.45 -18.43 -14.71
N GLN A 103 -8.82 -17.64 -13.69
CA GLN A 103 -10.20 -17.50 -13.22
C GLN A 103 -11.08 -16.67 -14.17
N LYS A 104 -10.50 -15.72 -14.91
CA LYS A 104 -11.27 -14.85 -15.82
C LYS A 104 -11.76 -15.57 -17.07
N GLU A 105 -11.11 -16.68 -17.45
CA GLU A 105 -11.57 -17.57 -18.52
C GLU A 105 -12.62 -18.60 -18.06
N ARG A 106 -12.77 -18.82 -16.75
CA ARG A 106 -13.75 -19.75 -16.16
C ARG A 106 -14.89 -19.03 -15.45
N LYS A 107 -15.62 -18.15 -16.14
CA LYS A 107 -17.03 -17.94 -15.79
C LYS A 107 -17.76 -19.26 -16.14
N ASN A 108 -17.83 -20.18 -15.18
CA ASN A 108 -18.79 -21.31 -15.04
C ASN A 108 -18.17 -22.45 -14.20
N ASP A 109 -17.59 -22.15 -13.03
CA ASP A 109 -17.76 -22.98 -11.82
C ASP A 109 -17.07 -22.27 -10.65
N ILE A 110 -17.74 -22.18 -9.51
CA ILE A 110 -17.20 -21.52 -8.31
C ILE A 110 -16.67 -22.62 -7.38
N PRO A 111 -15.35 -22.73 -7.11
CA PRO A 111 -14.89 -23.45 -5.94
C PRO A 111 -14.58 -22.46 -4.81
N THR A 112 -15.19 -22.72 -3.66
CA THR A 112 -14.98 -22.00 -2.40
C THR A 112 -13.51 -22.03 -1.96
N PRO A 113 -13.00 -20.96 -1.32
CA PRO A 113 -11.64 -20.93 -0.83
C PRO A 113 -11.44 -21.98 0.28
N PRO A 114 -10.29 -22.66 0.34
CA PRO A 114 -10.01 -23.63 1.39
C PRO A 114 -9.95 -22.91 2.75
N HIS A 115 -10.65 -23.48 3.73
CA HIS A 115 -10.68 -23.00 5.11
C HIS A 115 -9.23 -22.86 5.63
N MET A 116 -8.81 -21.64 5.95
CA MET A 116 -7.54 -21.43 6.67
C MET A 116 -7.68 -22.09 8.03
N SER A 117 -7.04 -23.24 8.21
CA SER A 117 -6.90 -23.88 9.52
C SER A 117 -6.10 -22.95 10.44
N PHE A 118 -6.83 -22.20 11.25
CA PHE A 118 -6.32 -21.56 12.45
C PHE A 118 -6.07 -22.66 13.50
N THR A 119 -4.90 -23.28 13.47
CA THR A 119 -4.34 -23.90 14.67
C THR A 119 -2.86 -23.53 14.74
N TYR A 120 -2.61 -22.44 15.46
CA TYR A 120 -1.32 -22.12 16.04
C TYR A 120 -0.89 -23.31 16.89
N ILE A 121 0.33 -23.74 16.66
CA ILE A 121 1.09 -24.66 17.49
C ILE A 121 1.18 -24.02 18.89
N ASN A 122 0.36 -24.51 19.83
CA ASN A 122 0.70 -24.51 21.24
C ASN A 122 1.18 -25.93 21.56
N SER A 123 2.49 -26.12 21.44
CA SER A 123 3.20 -27.21 22.10
C SER A 123 3.69 -26.68 23.44
N ALA A 124 2.95 -26.88 24.52
CA ALA A 124 3.48 -26.83 25.88
C ALA A 124 2.43 -27.37 26.88
N GLU A 125 2.85 -28.42 27.57
CA GLU A 125 2.39 -28.89 28.89
C GLU A 125 1.22 -29.90 28.99
N CYS A 126 1.67 -31.12 29.36
CA CYS A 126 1.02 -32.25 30.04
C CYS A 126 0.03 -33.14 29.29
#